data_AF-A0A7V6XQP4-F1
#
_entry.id   AF-A0A7V6XQP4-F1
#
_cell.length_a   1.000
_cell.length_b   1.000
_cell.length_c   1.000
_cell.angle_alpha   90.00
_cell.angle_beta   90.00
_cell.angle_gamma   90.00
#
_symmetry.space_group_name_H-M   'P 1'
#
loop_
_entity.id
_entity.type
_entity.pdbx_description
1 polymer ?
#
loop_
_entity_poly.entity_id
_entity_poly.type
_entity_poly.pdbx_seq_one_letter_code
_entity_poly.pdbx_strand_id
1 'polypeptide(L)' 'MTKTLAVMGQVCPFPLIEAKKAIEEINSGDELVIEFDCTQATESIPRWA' A
#
# COMPACT_ATOMS: atom_id res chain seq x y z
N MET A 1 -3.18 13.53 -8.58
CA MET A 1 -2.41 13.92 -7.37
C MET A 1 -1.77 12.68 -6.78
N THR A 2 -0.73 12.81 -5.96
CA THR A 2 0.01 11.65 -5.41
C THR A 2 -0.12 11.62 -3.89
N LYS A 3 -0.53 10.48 -3.33
CA LYS A 3 -0.61 10.20 -1.89
C LYS A 3 0.47 9.18 -1.51
N THR A 4 1.12 9.38 -0.37
CA THR A 4 2.14 8.46 0.16
C THR A 4 1.62 7.77 1.42
N LEU A 5 1.70 6.44 1.46
CA LEU A 5 1.40 5.59 2.61
C LEU A 5 2.71 4.99 3.14
N ALA A 6 3.05 5.28 4.40
CA ALA A 6 4.23 4.72 5.07
C ALA A 6 3.82 3.61 6.05
N VAL A 7 4.25 2.38 5.76
CA VAL A 7 3.99 1.16 6.56
C VAL A 7 5.28 0.41 6.89
N MET A 8 6.40 1.12 6.94
CA MET A 8 7.70 0.60 7.38
C MET A 8 7.61 0.03 8.80
N GLY A 9 8.28 -1.09 9.05
CA GLY A 9 8.25 -1.81 10.32
C GLY A 9 6.97 -2.62 10.56
N GLN A 10 5.97 -2.52 9.68
CA GLN A 10 4.78 -3.36 9.79
C GLN A 10 5.01 -4.73 9.17
N VAL A 11 4.77 -5.77 9.96
CA VAL A 11 4.80 -7.14 9.48
C VAL A 11 3.51 -7.47 8.74
N CYS A 12 3.58 -8.47 7.88
CA CYS A 12 2.41 -8.91 7.14
C CYS A 12 1.35 -9.51 8.10
N PRO A 13 0.03 -9.24 7.88
CA PRO A 13 -0.59 -8.75 6.65
C PRO A 13 -0.84 -7.22 6.58
N PHE A 14 -0.34 -6.43 7.54
CA PHE A 14 -0.74 -5.03 7.70
C PHE A 14 -0.45 -4.13 6.48
N PRO A 15 0.70 -4.20 5.79
CA PRO A 15 0.96 -3.38 4.61
C PRO A 15 -0.12 -3.49 3.52
N LEU A 16 -0.65 -4.69 3.28
CA LEU A 16 -1.70 -4.92 2.29
C LEU A 16 -3.05 -4.36 2.74
N ILE A 17 -3.38 -4.50 4.03
CA ILE A 17 -4.64 -3.99 4.58
C ILE A 17 -4.67 -2.47 4.52
N GLU A 18 -3.58 -1.81 4.88
CA GLU A 18 -3.49 -0.35 4.83
C GLU A 18 -3.45 0.18 3.39
N ALA A 19 -2.80 -0.53 2.47
CA ALA A 19 -2.84 -0.19 1.04
C ALA A 19 -4.27 -0.23 0.47
N LYS A 20 -5.06 -1.25 0.84
CA LYS A 20 -6.48 -1.38 0.47
C LYS A 20 -7.34 -0.23 0.99
N LYS A 21 -7.13 0.20 2.23
CA LYS A 21 -7.85 1.35 2.77
C LYS A 21 -7.42 2.66 2.09
N ALA A 22 -6.12 2.84 1.90
CA ALA A 22 -5.58 4.07 1.33
C ALA A 22 -6.03 4.31 -0.11
N ILE A 23 -6.22 3.24 -0.91
CA ILE A 23 -6.71 3.37 -2.29
C ILE A 23 -8.20 3.77 -2.36
N GLU A 24 -9.01 3.37 -1.37
CA GLU A 24 -10.43 3.78 -1.27
C GLU A 24 -10.58 5.29 -0.98
N GLU A 25 -9.52 5.93 -0.48
CA GLU A 25 -9.49 7.34 -0.11
C GLU A 25 -8.97 8.27 -1.22
N ILE A 26 -8.57 7.74 -2.38
CA ILE A 26 -8.08 8.56 -3.52
C ILE A 26 -9.00 8.45 -4.73
N ASN A 27 -8.96 9.45 -5.62
CA ASN A 27 -9.84 9.48 -6.79
C ASN A 27 -9.21 8.73 -7.97
N SER A 28 -10.04 8.33 -8.93
CA SER A 28 -9.56 7.80 -10.21
C SER A 28 -8.63 8.82 -10.91
N GLY A 29 -7.42 8.37 -11.26
CA GLY A 29 -6.38 9.23 -11.85
C GLY A 29 -5.40 9.81 -10.83
N ASP A 30 -5.60 9.58 -9.52
CA ASP A 30 -4.60 9.82 -8.49
C ASP A 30 -3.66 8.61 -8.35
N GLU A 31 -2.48 8.84 -7.76
CA GLU A 31 -1.44 7.85 -7.52
C GLU A 31 -1.27 7.57 -6.03
N LEU A 32 -1.07 6.29 -5.67
CA LEU A 32 -0.72 5.86 -4.32
C LEU A 32 0.70 5.29 -4.32
N VAL A 33 1.60 5.93 -3.58
CA VAL A 33 2.96 5.44 -3.30
C VAL A 33 2.96 4.75 -1.94
N ILE A 34 3.49 3.53 -1.87
CA ILE A 34 3.51 2.73 -0.63
C ILE A 34 4.96 2.45 -0.25
N GLU A 35 5.38 2.93 0.93
CA GLU A 35 6.70 2.67 1.50
C GLU A 35 6.59 1.52 2.51
N PHE A 36 7.31 0.42 2.26
CA PHE A 36 7.25 -0.79 3.08
C PHE A 36 8.59 -1.54 3.09
N ASP A 37 8.79 -2.36 4.13
CA ASP A 37 9.97 -3.22 4.31
C ASP A 37 9.60 -4.71 4.56
N CYS A 38 8.30 -5.07 4.67
CA CYS A 38 7.89 -6.48 4.73
C CYS A 38 8.23 -7.17 3.39
N THR A 39 9.09 -8.20 3.41
CA THR A 39 9.46 -8.93 2.19
C THR A 39 8.25 -9.52 1.46
N GLN A 40 7.23 -10.01 2.17
CA GLN A 40 6.03 -10.56 1.54
C GLN A 40 5.13 -9.48 0.89
N ALA A 41 5.31 -8.20 1.23
CA ALA A 41 4.56 -7.11 0.62
C ALA A 41 4.99 -6.86 -0.85
N THR A 42 6.20 -7.27 -1.24
CA THR A 42 6.66 -7.20 -2.65
C THR A 42 5.81 -8.07 -3.59
N GLU A 43 5.21 -9.14 -3.09
CA GLU A 43 4.34 -10.03 -3.88
C GLU A 43 2.85 -9.74 -3.63
N SER A 44 2.47 -9.53 -2.37
CA SER A 44 1.06 -9.43 -2.00
C SER A 44 0.39 -8.13 -2.43
N ILE A 45 1.11 -7.00 -2.45
CA ILE A 45 0.56 -5.72 -2.92
C ILE A 45 0.34 -5.74 -4.44
N PRO A 46 1.35 -6.08 -5.29
CA PRO A 46 1.14 -6.10 -6.75
C PRO A 46 0.17 -7.17 -7.24
N ARG A 47 -0.01 -8.26 -6.48
CA ARG A 47 -1.00 -9.30 -6.84
C ARG A 47 -2.44 -8.85 -6.60
N TRP A 48 -2.66 -7.94 -5.65
CA TRP A 48 -3.98 -7.41 -5.36
C TRP A 48 -4.36 -6.22 -6.24
N ALA A 49 -3.40 -5.33 -6.52
CA ALA A 49 -3.58 -4.15 -7.36
C ALA A 49 -3.88 -4.51 -8.82
#